data_AF-A0A7V4NF64-F1
#
_entry.id   AF-A0A7V4NF64-F1
#
_cell.length_a   1.000
_cell.length_b   1.000
_cell.length_c   1.000
_cell.angle_alpha   90.00
_cell.angle_beta   90.00
_cell.angle_gamma   90.00
#
_symmetry.space_group_name_H-M   'P 1'
#
loop_
_entity.id
_entity.type
_entity.pdbx_description
1 polymer ?
#
loop_
_entity_poly.entity_id
_entity_poly.type
_entity_poly.pdbx_seq_one_letter_code
_entity_poly.pdbx_strand_id
1 'polypeptide(L)'
;TPLYADTTTAPFGKKIPGKTQPRKDLFAIAVAHGIPYAATVSIYHWNDLISKIQKALTIEGPTFILSLTPCIPGWNMPVGDAVVISKLAVETGYWPLIEYENGVYKWSPANPKQLKPIEEFLSSQKRFAKLLKNPELLEKFKQDVIANYEKYKKICGVA
;
A
#
# COMPACT_ATOMS: atom_id res chain seq x y z
N THR A 1 2.97 -0.80 -9.49
CA THR A 1 4.02 0.23 -9.44
C THR A 1 3.45 1.58 -9.00
N PRO A 2 4.07 2.23 -8.00
CA PRO A 2 3.62 3.52 -7.46
C PRO A 2 3.95 4.72 -8.38
N LEU A 3 3.34 5.87 -8.09
CA LEU A 3 3.68 7.16 -8.70
C LEU A 3 5.17 7.47 -8.43
N TYR A 4 5.87 7.99 -9.43
CA TYR A 4 7.28 8.39 -9.46
C TYR A 4 8.30 7.32 -9.07
N ALA A 5 7.91 6.04 -9.02
CA ALA A 5 8.88 4.96 -8.82
C ALA A 5 9.80 4.84 -10.04
N ASP A 6 11.11 4.75 -9.80
CA ASP A 6 12.13 4.48 -10.80
C ASP A 6 12.08 3.00 -11.19
N THR A 7 11.74 2.69 -12.44
CA THR A 7 11.71 1.32 -12.98
C THR A 7 12.41 1.26 -14.34
N THR A 8 12.72 0.06 -14.82
CA THR A 8 13.37 -0.14 -16.13
C THR A 8 12.56 0.44 -17.30
N THR A 9 11.23 0.33 -17.24
CA THR A 9 10.30 0.85 -18.26
C THR A 9 9.83 2.28 -18.03
N ALA A 10 10.05 2.83 -16.84
CA ALA A 10 9.72 4.21 -16.48
C ALA A 10 10.85 4.78 -15.61
N PRO A 11 12.02 5.06 -16.21
CA PRO A 11 13.18 5.51 -15.46
C PRO A 11 12.95 6.94 -14.96
N PHE A 12 13.40 7.21 -13.73
CA PHE A 12 13.39 8.56 -13.20
C PHE A 12 14.61 9.33 -13.71
N GLY A 13 14.37 10.30 -14.60
CA GLY A 13 15.38 11.12 -15.25
C GLY A 13 14.88 12.53 -15.57
N LYS A 14 15.67 13.30 -16.34
CA LYS A 14 15.39 14.72 -16.63
C LYS A 14 14.07 14.95 -17.39
N LYS A 15 13.71 14.03 -18.29
CA LYS A 15 12.49 14.15 -19.14
C LYS A 15 11.27 13.44 -18.55
N ILE A 16 11.49 12.36 -17.81
CA ILE A 16 10.45 11.48 -17.29
C ILE A 16 10.72 11.30 -15.79
N PRO A 17 9.85 11.79 -14.89
CA PRO A 17 10.07 11.69 -13.45
C PRO A 17 9.66 10.32 -12.89
N GLY A 18 10.07 9.23 -13.54
CA GLY A 18 9.62 7.88 -13.21
C GLY A 18 8.19 7.63 -13.69
N LYS A 19 7.50 6.65 -13.10
CA LYS A 19 6.11 6.34 -13.47
C LYS A 19 5.17 7.50 -13.13
N THR A 20 4.50 8.12 -14.11
CA THR A 20 3.63 9.29 -13.88
C THR A 20 2.19 8.96 -13.54
N GLN A 21 1.74 7.71 -13.75
CA GLN A 21 0.38 7.30 -13.39
C GLN A 21 0.32 6.82 -11.92
N PRO A 22 -0.77 7.12 -11.20
CA PRO A 22 -0.98 6.61 -9.87
C PRO A 22 -1.03 5.07 -9.84
N ARG A 23 -0.90 4.50 -8.65
CA ARG A 23 -1.10 3.06 -8.46
C ARG A 23 -2.57 2.74 -8.69
N LYS A 24 -2.86 1.78 -9.57
CA LYS A 24 -4.24 1.27 -9.75
C LYS A 24 -4.73 0.67 -8.43
N ASP A 25 -5.92 1.06 -8.02
CA ASP A 25 -6.57 0.56 -6.80
C ASP A 25 -7.22 -0.80 -7.07
N LEU A 26 -6.40 -1.86 -7.06
CA LEU A 26 -6.86 -3.23 -7.34
C LEU A 26 -7.86 -3.74 -6.30
N PHE A 27 -7.77 -3.28 -5.05
CA PHE A 27 -8.71 -3.65 -4.00
C PHE A 27 -10.11 -3.13 -4.33
N ALA A 28 -10.26 -1.83 -4.62
CA ALA A 28 -11.54 -1.26 -5.00
C ALA A 28 -12.12 -1.92 -6.27
N ILE A 29 -11.26 -2.25 -7.24
CA ILE A 29 -11.68 -2.94 -8.47
C ILE A 29 -12.21 -4.34 -8.17
N ALA A 30 -11.51 -5.12 -7.34
CA ALA A 30 -11.96 -6.46 -6.96
C ALA A 30 -13.32 -6.39 -6.25
N VAL A 31 -13.47 -5.46 -5.29
CA VAL A 31 -14.75 -5.24 -4.59
C VAL A 31 -15.87 -4.84 -5.55
N ALA A 32 -15.59 -4.00 -6.56
CA ALA A 32 -16.58 -3.58 -7.54
C ALA A 32 -17.17 -4.71 -8.41
N HIS A 33 -16.53 -5.89 -8.44
CA HIS A 33 -17.10 -7.08 -9.10
C HIS A 33 -18.17 -7.79 -8.25
N GLY A 34 -18.46 -7.31 -7.04
CA GLY A 34 -19.47 -7.91 -6.16
C GLY A 34 -19.01 -9.22 -5.50
N ILE A 35 -17.70 -9.41 -5.35
CA ILE A 35 -17.15 -10.59 -4.67
C ILE A 35 -17.53 -10.59 -3.17
N PRO A 36 -17.70 -11.76 -2.52
CA PRO A 36 -18.08 -11.81 -1.11
C PRO A 36 -16.98 -11.31 -0.16
N TYR A 37 -15.71 -11.44 -0.53
CA TYR A 37 -14.59 -11.10 0.34
C TYR A 37 -13.38 -10.50 -0.38
N ALA A 38 -12.82 -9.43 0.17
CA ALA A 38 -11.55 -8.87 -0.24
C ALA A 38 -10.76 -8.37 0.97
N ALA A 39 -9.43 -8.48 0.96
CA ALA A 39 -8.60 -7.85 1.98
C ALA A 39 -7.25 -7.36 1.45
N THR A 40 -6.74 -6.29 2.04
CA THR A 40 -5.31 -5.93 1.94
C THR A 40 -4.56 -6.43 3.17
N VAL A 41 -3.36 -6.98 2.94
CA VAL A 41 -2.53 -7.59 3.99
C VAL A 41 -1.08 -7.12 3.90
N SER A 42 -0.35 -7.25 5.00
CA SER A 42 1.08 -6.96 5.11
C SER A 42 1.74 -7.98 6.04
N ILE A 43 2.94 -8.44 5.68
CA ILE A 43 3.72 -9.40 6.48
C ILE A 43 4.09 -8.88 7.88
N TYR A 44 4.08 -7.56 8.08
CA TYR A 44 4.31 -6.96 9.40
C TYR A 44 3.19 -7.32 10.39
N HIS A 45 1.93 -7.24 9.95
CA HIS A 45 0.78 -7.65 10.75
C HIS A 45 0.44 -9.12 10.46
N TRP A 46 1.37 -10.01 10.77
CA TRP A 46 1.26 -11.45 10.44
C TRP A 46 -0.01 -12.11 11.02
N ASN A 47 -0.42 -11.77 12.25
CA ASN A 47 -1.65 -12.29 12.86
C ASN A 47 -2.92 -11.92 12.07
N ASP A 48 -2.99 -10.67 11.60
CA ASP A 48 -4.10 -10.17 10.78
C ASP A 48 -4.08 -10.80 9.39
N LEU A 49 -2.88 -10.93 8.79
CA LEU A 49 -2.69 -11.62 7.52
C LEU A 49 -3.19 -13.07 7.59
N ILE A 50 -2.80 -13.83 8.61
CA ILE A 50 -3.20 -15.25 8.76
C ILE A 50 -4.72 -15.34 8.95
N SER A 51 -5.28 -14.52 9.85
CA SER A 51 -6.73 -14.51 10.12
C SER A 51 -7.54 -14.22 8.86
N LYS A 52 -7.12 -13.22 8.07
CA LYS A 52 -7.78 -12.85 6.81
C LYS A 52 -7.69 -13.95 5.75
N ILE A 53 -6.53 -14.61 5.63
CA ILE A 53 -6.37 -15.75 4.71
C ILE A 53 -7.26 -16.92 5.13
N GLN A 54 -7.26 -17.29 6.41
CA GLN A 54 -8.10 -18.37 6.93
C GLN A 54 -9.58 -18.09 6.66
N LYS A 55 -10.04 -16.86 6.94
CA LYS A 55 -11.41 -16.44 6.65
C LYS A 55 -11.74 -16.46 5.16
N ALA A 56 -10.85 -15.97 4.31
CA ALA A 56 -11.03 -16.00 2.85
C ALA A 56 -11.20 -17.42 2.30
N LEU A 57 -10.55 -18.41 2.92
CA LEU A 57 -10.68 -19.83 2.54
C LEU A 57 -12.00 -20.47 2.99
N THR A 58 -12.67 -19.90 4.00
CA THR A 58 -13.97 -20.41 4.49
C THR A 58 -15.18 -19.84 3.77
N ILE A 59 -15.00 -18.82 2.93
CA ILE A 59 -16.10 -18.12 2.26
C ILE A 59 -16.41 -18.80 0.93
N GLU A 60 -17.69 -19.11 0.71
CA GLU A 60 -18.16 -19.63 -0.57
C GLU A 60 -18.18 -18.51 -1.63
N GLY A 61 -17.45 -18.72 -2.72
CA GLY A 61 -17.34 -17.80 -3.83
C GLY A 61 -15.93 -17.21 -4.03
N PRO A 62 -15.76 -16.29 -4.99
CA PRO A 62 -14.45 -15.72 -5.28
C PRO A 62 -13.99 -14.81 -4.14
N THR A 63 -12.77 -15.03 -3.65
CA THR A 63 -12.15 -14.16 -2.63
C THR A 63 -10.87 -13.54 -3.16
N PHE A 64 -10.51 -12.36 -2.65
CA PHE A 64 -9.35 -11.61 -3.12
C PHE A 64 -8.45 -11.14 -1.98
N ILE A 65 -7.16 -11.47 -2.03
CA ILE A 65 -6.15 -10.98 -1.07
C ILE A 65 -5.09 -10.18 -1.83
N LEU A 66 -4.89 -8.93 -1.41
CA LEU A 66 -3.85 -8.05 -1.94
C LEU A 66 -2.74 -7.86 -0.90
N SER A 67 -1.64 -8.58 -1.06
CA SER A 67 -0.49 -8.53 -0.15
C SER A 67 0.54 -7.49 -0.58
N LEU A 68 1.01 -6.66 0.37
CA LEU A 68 2.23 -5.88 0.17
C LEU A 68 3.45 -6.75 0.43
N THR A 69 4.18 -7.07 -0.64
CA THR A 69 5.41 -7.86 -0.58
C THR A 69 6.60 -7.03 -1.06
N PRO A 70 7.52 -6.64 -0.15
CA PRO A 70 8.77 -6.02 -0.51
C PRO A 70 9.62 -6.93 -1.40
N CYS A 71 10.22 -6.37 -2.44
CA CYS A 71 11.04 -7.10 -3.39
C CYS A 71 12.45 -6.51 -3.41
N ILE A 72 13.44 -7.26 -2.91
CA ILE A 72 14.84 -6.82 -2.80
C ILE A 72 15.36 -6.22 -4.13
N PRO A 73 15.33 -6.94 -5.27
CA PRO A 73 15.86 -6.39 -6.52
C PRO A 73 14.99 -5.25 -7.06
N GLY A 74 13.67 -5.37 -6.98
CA GLY A 74 12.76 -4.39 -7.58
C GLY A 74 12.66 -3.07 -6.82
N TRP A 75 12.85 -3.10 -5.50
CA TRP A 75 12.79 -1.92 -4.64
C TRP A 75 14.19 -1.41 -4.31
N ASN A 76 15.21 -2.25 -4.57
CA ASN A 76 16.61 -2.00 -4.31
C ASN A 76 16.80 -1.55 -2.85
N MET A 77 16.41 -2.48 -1.97
CA MET A 77 16.40 -2.38 -0.51
C MET A 77 17.41 -3.37 0.09
N PRO A 78 17.85 -3.17 1.35
CA PRO A 78 18.75 -4.11 2.02
C PRO A 78 18.12 -5.49 2.21
N VAL A 79 18.96 -6.53 2.21
CA VAL A 79 18.55 -7.89 2.54
C VAL A 79 18.22 -7.95 4.04
N GLY A 80 17.08 -8.55 4.40
CA GLY A 80 16.61 -8.66 5.79
C GLY A 80 15.58 -7.62 6.22
N ASP A 81 15.49 -6.48 5.50
CA ASP A 81 14.63 -5.36 5.90
C ASP A 81 13.16 -5.50 5.45
N ALA A 82 12.77 -6.64 4.89
CA ALA A 82 11.41 -6.84 4.36
C ALA A 82 10.32 -6.53 5.39
N VAL A 83 10.44 -7.03 6.61
CA VAL A 83 9.46 -6.79 7.68
C VAL A 83 9.46 -5.31 8.10
N VAL A 84 10.64 -4.69 8.18
CA VAL A 84 10.78 -3.27 8.57
C VAL A 84 10.14 -2.35 7.53
N ILE A 85 10.38 -2.59 6.24
CA ILE A 85 9.78 -1.79 5.17
C ILE A 85 8.26 -2.01 5.11
N SER A 86 7.79 -3.25 5.29
CA SER A 86 6.36 -3.54 5.38
C SER A 86 5.69 -2.85 6.57
N LYS A 87 6.39 -2.69 7.70
CA LYS A 87 5.93 -1.90 8.84
C LYS A 87 5.82 -0.41 8.48
N LEU A 88 6.88 0.16 7.90
CA LEU A 88 6.88 1.56 7.48
C LEU A 88 5.77 1.86 6.47
N ALA A 89 5.51 0.96 5.53
CA ALA A 89 4.42 1.12 4.57
C ALA A 89 3.04 1.26 5.24
N VAL A 90 2.79 0.53 6.33
CA VAL A 90 1.53 0.63 7.08
C VAL A 90 1.53 1.87 7.97
N GLU A 91 2.60 2.11 8.72
CA GLU A 91 2.69 3.22 9.69
C GLU A 91 2.74 4.60 9.02
N THR A 92 3.15 4.69 7.76
CA THR A 92 3.12 5.95 6.98
C THR A 92 1.80 6.15 6.21
N GLY A 93 0.85 5.22 6.33
CA GLY A 93 -0.42 5.28 5.60
C GLY A 93 -0.33 4.94 4.10
N TYR A 94 0.87 4.60 3.61
CA TYR A 94 1.08 4.18 2.21
C TYR A 94 0.27 2.93 1.84
N TRP A 95 0.14 2.00 2.78
CA TRP A 95 -0.58 0.74 2.60
C TRP A 95 -1.63 0.51 3.69
N PRO A 96 -2.86 1.06 3.51
CA PRO A 96 -3.98 0.80 4.41
C PRO A 96 -4.32 -0.69 4.47
N LEU A 97 -4.60 -1.20 5.68
CA LEU A 97 -5.00 -2.58 5.92
C LEU A 97 -6.52 -2.67 6.12
N ILE A 98 -7.20 -3.06 5.05
CA ILE A 98 -8.65 -3.02 4.92
C ILE A 98 -9.15 -4.44 4.67
N GLU A 99 -10.29 -4.74 5.27
CA GLU A 99 -11.07 -5.94 5.03
C GLU A 99 -12.43 -5.51 4.49
N TYR A 100 -12.93 -6.24 3.51
CA TYR A 100 -14.25 -6.09 2.94
C TYR A 100 -14.94 -7.45 2.97
N GLU A 101 -16.16 -7.47 3.49
CA GLU A 101 -17.00 -8.65 3.56
C GLU A 101 -18.46 -8.25 3.33
N ASN A 102 -19.09 -8.79 2.28
CA ASN A 102 -20.52 -8.62 1.99
C ASN A 102 -21.04 -7.18 2.11
N GLY A 103 -20.34 -6.22 1.49
CA GLY A 103 -20.73 -4.81 1.49
C GLY A 103 -20.16 -3.99 2.65
N VAL A 104 -19.58 -4.63 3.67
CA VAL A 104 -19.05 -3.96 4.86
C VAL A 104 -17.54 -3.84 4.79
N TYR A 105 -17.03 -2.62 5.00
CA TYR A 105 -15.61 -2.35 5.08
C TYR A 105 -15.18 -2.21 6.53
N LYS A 106 -14.04 -2.80 6.88
CA LYS A 106 -13.44 -2.74 8.20
C LYS A 106 -11.95 -2.44 8.10
N TRP A 107 -11.45 -1.57 8.98
CA TRP A 107 -10.01 -1.43 9.18
C TRP A 107 -9.53 -2.52 10.14
N SER A 108 -8.62 -3.38 9.72
CA SER A 108 -8.12 -4.50 10.54
C SER A 108 -6.62 -4.68 10.32
N PRO A 109 -5.80 -4.76 11.40
CA PRO A 109 -6.20 -5.00 12.80
C PRO A 109 -6.68 -3.74 13.54
N ALA A 110 -5.97 -2.61 13.41
CA ALA A 110 -6.42 -1.31 13.89
C ALA A 110 -5.75 -0.21 13.05
N ASN A 111 -6.43 0.91 12.87
CA ASN A 111 -5.84 2.07 12.21
C ASN A 111 -4.72 2.66 13.08
N PRO A 112 -3.53 3.00 12.53
CA PRO A 112 -2.51 3.71 13.28
C PRO A 112 -3.05 5.04 13.85
N LYS A 113 -2.81 5.29 15.14
CA LYS A 113 -3.25 6.54 15.81
C LYS A 113 -2.58 7.79 15.23
N GLN A 114 -1.33 7.64 14.82
CA GLN A 114 -0.53 8.70 14.21
C GLN A 114 0.27 8.10 13.07
N LEU A 115 0.26 8.80 11.93
CA LEU A 115 1.08 8.42 10.78
C LEU A 115 2.50 8.94 10.94
N LYS A 116 3.46 8.10 10.55
CA LYS A 116 4.84 8.51 10.35
C LYS A 116 5.00 9.32 9.07
N PRO A 117 6.03 10.18 8.96
CA PRO A 117 6.40 10.81 7.71
C PRO A 117 6.63 9.77 6.61
N ILE A 118 6.00 9.97 5.45
CA ILE A 118 6.10 9.04 4.31
C ILE A 118 7.56 8.86 3.85
N GLU A 119 8.39 9.88 4.05
CA GLU A 119 9.81 9.88 3.73
C GLU A 119 10.59 8.76 4.43
N GLU A 120 10.16 8.30 5.61
CA GLU A 120 10.77 7.13 6.26
C GLU A 120 10.59 5.87 5.39
N PHE A 121 9.39 5.66 4.86
CA PHE A 121 9.13 4.58 3.92
C PHE A 121 9.88 4.79 2.60
N LEU A 122 9.87 6.01 2.04
CA LEU A 122 10.51 6.26 0.74
C LEU A 122 12.04 6.13 0.79
N SER A 123 12.67 6.55 1.88
CA SER A 123 14.13 6.51 2.05
C SER A 123 14.68 5.10 2.24
N SER A 124 13.85 4.16 2.70
CA SER A 124 14.23 2.74 2.87
C SER A 124 14.46 1.98 1.55
N GLN A 125 14.18 2.60 0.39
CA GLN A 125 14.21 1.92 -0.91
C GLN A 125 14.70 2.84 -2.05
N LYS A 126 15.74 2.41 -2.79
CA LYS A 126 16.41 3.28 -3.78
C LYS A 126 15.55 3.69 -4.97
N ARG A 127 14.46 2.99 -5.28
CA ARG A 127 13.54 3.38 -6.37
C ARG A 127 12.85 4.75 -6.17
N PHE A 128 12.96 5.37 -4.99
CA PHE A 128 12.51 6.74 -4.73
C PHE A 128 13.64 7.73 -4.40
N ALA A 129 14.92 7.33 -4.51
CA ALA A 129 16.05 8.18 -4.13
C ALA A 129 16.09 9.52 -4.89
N LYS A 130 15.61 9.55 -6.14
CA LYS A 130 15.53 10.77 -6.95
C LYS A 130 14.26 11.59 -6.64
N LEU A 131 13.16 10.93 -6.29
CA LEU A 131 11.93 11.59 -5.84
C LEU A 131 12.18 12.41 -4.56
N LEU A 132 12.92 11.84 -3.60
CA LEU A 132 13.27 12.52 -2.35
C LEU A 132 14.09 13.81 -2.55
N LYS A 133 14.75 13.97 -3.70
CA LYS A 133 15.51 15.16 -4.08
C LYS A 133 14.68 16.19 -4.87
N ASN A 134 13.40 15.90 -5.11
CA ASN A 134 12.49 16.77 -5.84
C ASN A 134 11.27 17.11 -4.97
N PRO A 135 11.30 18.26 -4.24
CA PRO A 135 10.26 18.64 -3.30
C PRO A 135 8.86 18.75 -3.91
N GLU A 136 8.74 19.28 -5.13
CA GLU A 136 7.45 19.47 -5.80
C GLU A 136 6.77 18.12 -6.10
N LEU A 137 7.53 17.15 -6.62
CA LEU A 137 7.01 15.82 -6.92
C LEU A 137 6.74 15.02 -5.65
N LEU A 138 7.59 15.18 -4.63
CA LEU A 138 7.39 14.55 -3.33
C LEU A 138 6.08 15.02 -2.69
N GLU A 139 5.75 16.30 -2.80
CA GLU A 139 4.49 16.83 -2.28
C GLU A 139 3.27 16.26 -3.02
N LYS A 140 3.32 16.16 -4.35
CA LYS A 140 2.27 15.48 -5.13
C LYS A 140 2.10 14.01 -4.72
N PHE A 141 3.21 13.32 -4.46
CA PHE A 141 3.17 11.93 -3.98
C PHE A 141 2.52 11.83 -2.60
N LYS A 142 2.86 12.73 -1.66
CA LYS A 142 2.23 12.80 -0.33
C LYS A 142 0.73 12.99 -0.44
N GLN A 143 0.28 13.91 -1.29
CA GLN A 143 -1.14 14.16 -1.52
C GLN A 143 -1.88 12.92 -2.03
N ASP A 144 -1.30 12.17 -2.99
CA ASP A 144 -1.87 10.91 -3.49
C ASP A 144 -2.01 9.86 -2.38
N VAL A 145 -0.98 9.70 -1.54
CA VAL A 145 -0.99 8.77 -0.41
C VAL A 145 -2.05 9.15 0.62
N ILE A 146 -2.09 10.42 1.03
CA ILE A 146 -3.05 10.92 2.02
C ILE A 146 -4.47 10.81 1.48
N ALA A 147 -4.72 11.16 0.21
CA ALA A 147 -6.04 11.06 -0.40
C ALA A 147 -6.55 9.60 -0.40
N ASN A 148 -5.68 8.63 -0.74
CA ASN A 148 -6.04 7.22 -0.69
C ASN A 148 -6.28 6.74 0.75
N TYR A 149 -5.43 7.14 1.70
CA TYR A 149 -5.59 6.79 3.11
C TYR A 149 -6.91 7.32 3.68
N GLU A 150 -7.20 8.61 3.50
CA GLU A 150 -8.42 9.26 3.99
C GLU A 150 -9.69 8.70 3.34
N LYS A 151 -9.63 8.34 2.04
CA LYS A 151 -10.71 7.62 1.36
C LYS A 151 -11.09 6.35 2.13
N TYR A 152 -10.12 5.48 2.41
CA TYR A 152 -10.41 4.22 3.11
C TYR A 152 -10.74 4.43 4.58
N LYS A 153 -10.15 5.43 5.22
CA LYS A 153 -10.47 5.81 6.61
C LYS A 153 -11.95 6.18 6.74
N LYS A 154 -12.46 7.00 5.81
CA LYS A 154 -13.87 7.38 5.73
C LYS A 154 -14.78 6.18 5.43
N ILE A 155 -14.41 5.33 4.48
CA ILE A 155 -15.20 4.15 4.09
C ILE A 155 -15.34 3.16 5.27
N CYS A 156 -14.28 2.96 6.05
CA CYS A 156 -14.30 2.09 7.22
C CYS A 156 -14.92 2.73 8.47
N GLY A 157 -15.31 4.01 8.42
CA GLY A 157 -15.91 4.70 9.57
C GLY A 157 -14.97 4.87 10.77
N VAL A 158 -13.65 4.91 10.56
CA VAL A 158 -12.67 5.07 11.64
C VAL A 158 -12.33 6.55 11.75
N ALA A 159 -12.75 7.21 12.84
CA ALA A 159 -12.44 8.63 13.12
C ALA A 159 -11.03 8.78 13.70
#